data_AF-A0A701XPB9-F1
#
_entry.id   AF-A0A701XPB9-F1
#
_cell.length_a   1.000
_cell.length_b   1.000
_cell.length_c   1.000
_cell.angle_alpha   90.00
_cell.angle_beta   90.00
_cell.angle_gamma   90.00
#
_symmetry.space_group_name_H-M   'P 1'
#
loop_
_entity.id
_entity.type
_entity.pdbx_description
1 polymer ?
#
loop_
_entity_poly.entity_id
_entity_poly.type
_entity_poly.pdbx_seq_one_letter_code
_entity_poly.pdbx_strand_id
1 'polypeptide(L)'
;MDDVIDLRKPGIEKLHLIPAEINNGELPVNFPRDFALLEKDTVYLCQQNFEWETRVVAARRWLIIHGYPLPEGDNHAQIDLAVEIPTTYPDAQLDMFYVYPALTLANGKSISQTQCQANILGNSYQRWHRHLNGTTRWNPLTDSVTTHLAVVEESLLREVE
;
A
#
# COMPACT_ATOMS: atom_id res chain seq x y z
N MET A 1 -11.65 56.96 -0.16
CA MET A 1 -12.34 56.00 -1.04
C MET A 1 -11.27 55.37 -1.91
N ASP A 2 -11.54 54.16 -2.38
CA ASP A 2 -10.70 53.34 -3.27
C ASP A 2 -9.63 52.48 -2.58
N ASP A 3 -10.09 51.38 -1.98
CA ASP A 3 -9.26 50.19 -1.78
C ASP A 3 -9.75 49.12 -2.77
N VAL A 4 -8.97 48.90 -3.83
CA VAL A 4 -9.19 47.86 -4.82
C VAL A 4 -8.47 46.60 -4.34
N ILE A 5 -9.24 45.63 -3.86
CA ILE A 5 -8.77 44.31 -3.46
C ILE A 5 -8.86 43.35 -4.66
N ASP A 6 -7.70 43.01 -5.22
CA ASP A 6 -7.51 41.92 -6.19
C ASP A 6 -7.26 40.61 -5.42
N LEU A 7 -8.11 39.60 -5.62
CA LEU A 7 -8.08 38.30 -4.94
C LEU A 7 -7.75 37.15 -5.91
N ARG A 8 -6.70 37.28 -6.72
CA ARG A 8 -6.19 36.14 -7.49
C ARG A 8 -5.33 35.23 -6.62
N LYS A 9 -5.94 34.26 -5.92
CA LYS A 9 -5.24 33.02 -5.53
C LYS A 9 -6.14 31.80 -5.76
N PRO A 10 -5.68 30.80 -6.54
CA PRO A 10 -6.46 29.61 -6.86
C PRO A 10 -6.67 28.73 -5.62
N GLY A 11 -7.89 28.23 -5.49
CA GLY A 11 -8.35 27.39 -4.40
C GLY A 11 -7.53 26.11 -4.26
N ILE A 12 -7.05 25.88 -3.03
CA ILE A 12 -6.75 24.55 -2.54
C ILE A 12 -7.71 24.33 -1.38
N GLU A 13 -8.95 24.03 -1.72
CA GLU A 13 -9.92 23.50 -0.77
C GLU A 13 -9.63 22.01 -0.60
N LYS A 14 -8.66 21.67 0.26
CA LYS A 14 -8.51 20.30 0.77
C LYS A 14 -9.35 20.18 2.03
N LEU A 15 -10.62 19.84 1.87
CA LEU A 15 -11.48 19.43 2.97
C LEU A 15 -10.91 18.12 3.55
N HIS A 16 -10.21 18.23 4.68
CA HIS A 16 -9.75 17.07 5.45
C HIS A 16 -10.90 16.61 6.34
N LEU A 17 -11.67 15.63 5.87
CA LEU A 17 -12.62 14.91 6.71
C LEU A 17 -11.86 13.81 7.45
N ILE A 18 -11.42 14.12 8.67
CA ILE A 18 -10.98 13.13 9.65
C ILE A 18 -12.24 12.52 10.29
N PRO A 19 -12.55 11.22 10.10
CA PRO A 19 -13.45 10.55 11.02
C PRO A 19 -12.73 10.46 12.37
N ALA A 20 -13.30 11.16 13.35
CA ALA A 20 -12.91 11.10 14.74
C ALA A 20 -13.32 9.75 15.32
N GLU A 21 -12.37 8.81 15.44
CA GLU A 21 -12.57 7.62 16.26
C GLU A 21 -11.88 7.83 17.60
N ILE A 22 -12.70 7.86 18.64
CA ILE A 22 -12.36 8.08 20.05
C ILE A 22 -11.86 6.75 20.60
N ASN A 23 -10.59 6.66 21.02
CA ASN A 23 -10.11 5.54 21.83
C ASN A 23 -9.22 6.05 22.97
N ASN A 24 -9.57 5.63 24.19
CA ASN A 24 -8.97 6.04 25.46
C ASN A 24 -7.53 5.52 25.63
N GLY A 25 -6.58 6.42 25.89
CA GLY A 25 -5.48 6.15 26.83
C GLY A 25 -4.16 5.59 26.28
N GLU A 26 -4.08 5.24 25.00
CA GLU A 26 -2.84 4.94 24.29
C GLU A 26 -2.74 5.92 23.12
N LEU A 27 -1.65 6.66 23.01
CA LEU A 27 -1.46 7.62 21.92
C LEU A 27 -1.64 6.85 20.60
N PRO A 28 -2.67 7.12 19.79
CA PRO A 28 -2.83 6.38 18.56
C PRO A 28 -1.58 6.64 17.73
N VAL A 29 -0.90 5.56 17.33
CA VAL A 29 0.15 5.66 16.31
C VAL A 29 -0.56 6.15 15.05
N ASN A 30 -0.52 7.47 14.85
CA ASN A 30 -1.26 8.09 13.77
C ASN A 30 -0.43 7.95 12.50
N PHE A 31 -0.67 6.84 11.81
CA PHE A 31 -0.08 6.60 10.51
C PHE A 31 -0.55 7.67 9.51
N PRO A 32 0.40 8.38 8.86
CA PRO A 32 0.05 9.48 7.96
C PRO A 32 -0.72 9.00 6.73
N ARG A 33 -1.65 9.83 6.26
CA ARG A 33 -2.48 9.55 5.10
C ARG A 33 -2.39 10.68 4.08
N ASP A 34 -1.38 10.64 3.21
CA ASP A 34 -1.15 11.69 2.21
C ASP A 34 -2.23 11.70 1.12
N PHE A 35 -2.89 10.55 0.89
CA PHE A 35 -4.03 10.41 -0.01
C PHE A 35 -5.06 9.41 0.53
N ALA A 36 -6.31 9.56 0.10
CA ALA A 36 -7.39 8.64 0.47
C ALA A 36 -7.41 7.39 -0.44
N LEU A 37 -7.69 6.24 0.16
CA LEU A 37 -8.05 5.01 -0.56
C LEU A 37 -9.57 4.94 -0.77
N LEU A 38 -10.06 3.89 -1.43
CA LEU A 38 -11.49 3.62 -1.46
C LEU A 38 -11.98 3.25 -0.06
N GLU A 39 -13.24 3.54 0.22
CA GLU A 39 -13.87 3.19 1.49
C GLU A 39 -13.78 1.68 1.77
N LYS A 40 -14.02 0.84 0.75
CA LYS A 40 -13.89 -0.62 0.85
C LYS A 40 -12.48 -1.08 1.27
N ASP A 41 -11.44 -0.42 0.75
CA ASP A 41 -10.05 -0.75 1.07
C ASP A 41 -9.74 -0.37 2.52
N THR A 42 -10.17 0.83 2.92
CA THR A 42 -9.97 1.36 4.27
C THR A 42 -10.68 0.50 5.32
N VAL A 43 -11.92 0.11 5.05
CA VAL A 43 -12.71 -0.78 5.91
C VAL A 43 -12.03 -2.14 6.04
N TYR A 44 -11.59 -2.73 4.92
CA TYR A 44 -10.89 -4.02 4.95
C TYR A 44 -9.60 -3.95 5.78
N LEU A 45 -8.74 -2.95 5.54
CA LEU A 45 -7.48 -2.80 6.28
C LEU A 45 -7.72 -2.60 7.78
N CYS A 46 -8.75 -1.85 8.16
CA CYS A 46 -9.15 -1.67 9.55
C CYS A 46 -9.69 -2.96 10.17
N GLN A 47 -10.50 -3.73 9.45
CA GLN A 47 -11.05 -5.01 9.89
C GLN A 47 -9.98 -6.08 10.11
N GLN A 48 -8.90 -6.05 9.33
CA GLN A 48 -7.76 -6.95 9.49
C GLN A 48 -6.79 -6.48 10.59
N ASN A 49 -7.09 -5.37 11.29
CA ASN A 49 -6.20 -4.78 12.28
C ASN A 49 -4.80 -4.46 11.74
N PHE A 50 -4.69 -4.15 10.45
CA PHE A 50 -3.41 -3.78 9.85
C PHE A 50 -3.00 -2.36 10.27
N GLU A 51 -1.72 -2.21 10.57
CA GLU A 51 -1.07 -0.91 10.73
C GLU A 51 -0.66 -0.40 9.35
N TRP A 52 -1.33 0.63 8.82
CA TRP A 52 -1.08 1.08 7.45
C TRP A 52 -1.08 2.60 7.30
N GLU A 53 -0.30 3.07 6.34
CA GLU A 53 -0.18 4.47 5.94
C GLU A 53 -0.27 4.66 4.42
N THR A 54 -0.62 5.87 4.00
CA THR A 54 -0.55 6.26 2.59
C THR A 54 0.43 7.40 2.41
N ARG A 55 1.36 7.24 1.46
CA ARG A 55 2.46 8.19 1.22
C ARG A 55 2.61 8.52 -0.23
N VAL A 56 2.97 9.77 -0.51
CA VAL A 56 3.44 10.16 -1.84
C VAL A 56 4.94 10.35 -1.80
N VAL A 57 5.66 9.48 -2.51
CA VAL A 57 7.13 9.48 -2.58
C VAL A 57 7.53 9.49 -4.05
N ALA A 58 8.37 10.44 -4.44
CA ALA A 58 8.84 10.60 -5.83
C ALA A 58 7.69 10.60 -6.87
N ALA A 59 6.61 11.33 -6.57
CA ALA A 59 5.37 11.42 -7.38
C ALA A 59 4.60 10.09 -7.57
N ARG A 60 4.95 9.04 -6.83
CA ARG A 60 4.21 7.78 -6.76
C ARG A 60 3.44 7.71 -5.45
N ARG A 61 2.27 7.06 -5.49
CA ARG A 61 1.42 6.87 -4.32
C ARG A 61 1.65 5.46 -3.78
N TRP A 62 1.89 5.35 -2.51
CA TRP A 62 2.22 4.11 -1.81
C TRP A 62 1.20 3.88 -0.71
N LEU A 63 0.61 2.70 -0.69
CA LEU A 63 0.00 2.12 0.51
C LEU A 63 1.08 1.26 1.17
N ILE A 64 1.42 1.54 2.43
CA ILE A 64 2.38 0.76 3.19
C ILE A 64 1.65 0.14 4.37
N ILE A 65 1.74 -1.18 4.51
CA ILE A 65 1.20 -1.98 5.59
C ILE A 65 2.41 -2.47 6.39
N HIS A 66 2.52 -2.04 7.64
CA HIS A 66 3.61 -2.40 8.54
C HIS A 66 3.30 -3.71 9.25
N GLY A 67 4.35 -4.49 9.51
CA GLY A 67 4.23 -5.70 10.32
C GLY A 67 3.29 -6.77 9.74
N TYR A 68 3.13 -6.80 8.42
CA TYR A 68 2.32 -7.80 7.72
C TYR A 68 2.81 -9.21 8.09
N PRO A 69 1.94 -10.07 8.65
CA PRO A 69 2.34 -11.38 9.12
C PRO A 69 2.68 -12.30 7.96
N LEU A 70 3.78 -13.03 8.10
CA LEU A 70 4.15 -14.10 7.17
C LEU A 70 3.79 -15.47 7.78
N PRO A 71 3.51 -16.47 6.93
CA PRO A 71 3.30 -17.83 7.40
C PRO A 71 4.54 -18.39 8.13
N GLU A 72 4.33 -19.39 9.00
CA GLU A 72 5.44 -20.01 9.73
C GLU A 72 6.34 -20.81 8.76
N GLY A 73 7.60 -20.41 8.64
CA GLY A 73 8.58 -21.06 7.75
C GLY A 73 9.45 -20.07 6.98
N ASP A 74 9.04 -18.80 6.92
CA ASP A 74 9.74 -17.72 6.24
C ASP A 74 10.97 -17.20 7.01
N ASN A 75 11.85 -16.49 6.30
CA ASN A 75 13.05 -15.87 6.89
C ASN A 75 12.73 -14.74 7.90
N HIS A 76 11.51 -14.21 7.85
CA HIS A 76 11.02 -13.15 8.74
C HIS A 76 9.62 -13.48 9.21
N ALA A 77 9.30 -13.23 10.49
CA ALA A 77 7.95 -13.43 11.02
C ALA A 77 6.95 -12.37 10.51
N GLN A 78 7.47 -11.18 10.20
CA GLN A 78 6.70 -10.02 9.76
C GLN A 78 7.51 -9.20 8.76
N ILE A 79 6.82 -8.55 7.83
CA ILE A 79 7.40 -7.64 6.83
C ILE A 79 6.54 -6.38 6.68
N ASP A 80 7.14 -5.30 6.22
CA ASP A 80 6.43 -4.15 5.68
C ASP A 80 6.10 -4.43 4.21
N LEU A 81 4.82 -4.38 3.88
CA LEU A 81 4.30 -4.56 2.55
C LEU A 81 3.90 -3.21 1.96
N ALA A 82 4.50 -2.81 0.85
CA ALA A 82 4.14 -1.63 0.11
C ALA A 82 3.48 -1.97 -1.24
N VAL A 83 2.43 -1.25 -1.58
CA VAL A 83 1.69 -1.37 -2.84
C VAL A 83 1.66 0.01 -3.51
N GLU A 84 2.06 0.06 -4.78
CA GLU A 84 1.91 1.28 -5.56
C GLU A 84 0.44 1.45 -5.96
N ILE A 85 -0.16 2.60 -5.66
CA ILE A 85 -1.56 2.91 -5.97
C ILE A 85 -1.62 3.89 -7.15
N PRO A 86 -1.86 3.43 -8.39
CA PRO A 86 -1.88 4.30 -9.58
C PRO A 86 -2.92 5.41 -9.42
N THR A 87 -2.68 6.62 -9.95
CA THR A 87 -3.60 7.77 -9.81
C THR A 87 -5.02 7.50 -10.27
N THR A 88 -5.20 6.58 -11.22
CA THR A 88 -6.48 6.17 -11.80
C THR A 88 -7.11 4.96 -11.11
N TYR A 89 -6.50 4.40 -10.06
CA TYR A 89 -7.12 3.33 -9.26
C TYR A 89 -8.53 3.74 -8.78
N PRO A 90 -9.55 2.84 -8.88
CA PRO A 90 -9.48 1.42 -9.23
C PRO A 90 -9.53 1.10 -10.73
N ASP A 91 -9.62 2.07 -11.63
CA ASP A 91 -9.62 1.82 -13.09
C ASP A 91 -8.32 1.14 -13.56
N ALA A 92 -7.19 1.60 -13.03
CA ALA A 92 -5.91 0.93 -13.21
C ALA A 92 -5.72 -0.22 -12.24
N GLN A 93 -5.16 -1.31 -12.77
CA GLN A 93 -4.82 -2.51 -12.01
C GLN A 93 -3.69 -2.27 -11.01
N LEU A 94 -3.70 -3.06 -9.95
CA LEU A 94 -2.55 -3.26 -9.06
C LEU A 94 -1.82 -4.52 -9.53
N ASP A 95 -0.54 -4.41 -9.92
CA ASP A 95 0.25 -5.54 -10.43
C ASP A 95 1.58 -5.77 -9.70
N MET A 96 2.03 -4.78 -8.92
CA MET A 96 3.26 -4.85 -8.14
C MET A 96 2.97 -4.77 -6.65
N PHE A 97 3.81 -5.47 -5.89
CA PHE A 97 3.94 -5.29 -4.45
C PHE A 97 5.41 -5.31 -4.07
N TYR A 98 5.71 -4.78 -2.90
CA TYR A 98 7.06 -4.48 -2.47
C TYR A 98 7.21 -4.89 -1.02
N VAL A 99 8.27 -5.61 -0.67
CA VAL A 99 8.46 -6.13 0.69
C VAL A 99 9.76 -5.61 1.30
N TYR A 100 9.71 -5.32 2.59
CA TYR A 100 10.86 -4.95 3.40
C TYR A 100 10.74 -5.56 4.80
N PRO A 101 11.77 -6.23 5.34
CA PRO A 101 13.03 -6.62 4.68
C PRO A 101 12.80 -7.55 3.48
N ALA A 102 13.84 -7.68 2.63
CA ALA A 102 13.77 -8.52 1.43
C ALA A 102 13.64 -10.00 1.81
N LEU A 103 12.75 -10.71 1.11
CA LEU A 103 12.53 -12.14 1.32
C LEU A 103 13.48 -12.97 0.45
N THR A 104 13.95 -14.07 1.04
CA THR A 104 14.74 -15.11 0.37
C THR A 104 14.02 -16.45 0.47
N LEU A 105 14.24 -17.31 -0.53
CA LEU A 105 13.72 -18.68 -0.54
C LEU A 105 14.20 -19.44 0.71
N ALA A 106 13.46 -20.45 1.16
CA ALA A 106 13.88 -21.33 2.26
C ALA A 106 15.27 -21.96 2.02
N ASN A 107 15.65 -22.17 0.75
CA ASN A 107 16.96 -22.67 0.35
C ASN A 107 18.07 -21.58 0.26
N GLY A 108 17.79 -20.35 0.72
CA GLY A 108 18.72 -19.22 0.71
C GLY A 108 18.95 -18.58 -0.66
N LYS A 109 18.29 -19.05 -1.73
CA LYS A 109 18.40 -18.42 -3.05
C LYS A 109 17.53 -17.17 -3.14
N SER A 110 18.00 -16.23 -3.95
CA SER A 110 17.19 -15.08 -4.35
C SER A 110 15.99 -15.53 -5.17
N ILE A 111 14.85 -14.94 -4.88
CA ILE A 111 13.59 -15.23 -5.58
C ILE A 111 13.71 -14.65 -6.99
N SER A 112 13.37 -15.47 -7.99
CA SER A 112 13.47 -15.04 -9.39
C SER A 112 12.59 -13.82 -9.64
N GLN A 113 13.02 -12.91 -10.51
CA GLN A 113 12.27 -11.68 -10.84
C GLN A 113 12.10 -10.65 -9.70
N THR A 114 12.77 -10.83 -8.56
CA THR A 114 12.81 -9.84 -7.46
C THR A 114 14.07 -8.95 -7.45
N GLN A 115 14.82 -8.95 -8.56
CA GLN A 115 16.13 -8.28 -8.68
C GLN A 115 16.01 -6.74 -8.70
N CYS A 116 14.80 -6.21 -8.85
CA CYS A 116 14.53 -4.78 -8.82
C CYS A 116 14.15 -4.36 -7.41
N GLN A 117 14.65 -3.21 -6.98
CA GLN A 117 14.29 -2.61 -5.70
C GLN A 117 13.62 -1.25 -5.94
N ALA A 118 12.70 -0.87 -5.06
CA ALA A 118 12.18 0.49 -4.98
C ALA A 118 12.61 1.13 -3.66
N ASN A 119 13.12 2.37 -3.75
CA ASN A 119 13.37 3.16 -2.56
C ASN A 119 12.06 3.84 -2.13
N ILE A 120 11.55 3.45 -0.96
CA ILE A 120 10.32 3.99 -0.38
C ILE A 120 10.69 4.46 1.02
N LEU A 121 10.54 5.77 1.27
CA LEU A 121 10.90 6.41 2.55
C LEU A 121 12.34 6.13 3.02
N GLY A 122 13.29 5.97 2.10
CA GLY A 122 14.69 5.67 2.41
C GLY A 122 15.00 4.18 2.58
N ASN A 123 14.00 3.31 2.69
CA ASN A 123 14.17 1.86 2.74
C ASN A 123 14.18 1.26 1.33
N SER A 124 15.00 0.22 1.13
CA SER A 124 15.07 -0.49 -0.15
C SER A 124 14.12 -1.69 -0.11
N TYR A 125 12.94 -1.54 -0.71
CA TYR A 125 11.96 -2.60 -0.80
C TYR A 125 12.27 -3.49 -2.00
N GLN A 126 12.22 -4.81 -1.79
CA GLN A 126 12.31 -5.79 -2.85
C GLN A 126 11.01 -5.78 -3.66
N ARG A 127 11.11 -5.58 -4.98
CA ARG A 127 9.95 -5.53 -5.87
C ARG A 127 9.52 -6.92 -6.28
N TRP A 128 8.22 -7.15 -6.22
CA TRP A 128 7.54 -8.32 -6.72
C TRP A 128 6.51 -7.91 -7.76
N HIS A 129 6.45 -8.67 -8.84
CA HIS A 129 5.54 -8.39 -9.93
C HIS A 129 4.78 -9.66 -10.28
N ARG A 130 3.45 -9.55 -10.27
CA ARG A 130 2.57 -10.65 -10.61
C ARG A 130 1.68 -10.22 -11.76
N HIS A 131 1.99 -10.74 -12.94
CA HIS A 131 1.03 -10.69 -14.04
C HIS A 131 -0.10 -11.67 -13.73
N LEU A 132 -1.33 -11.14 -13.69
CA LEU A 132 -2.51 -11.97 -13.76
C LEU A 132 -2.44 -12.74 -15.10
N ASN A 133 -2.49 -14.07 -15.07
CA ASN A 133 -2.18 -14.95 -16.21
C ASN A 133 -3.27 -14.97 -17.31
N GLY A 134 -3.88 -13.83 -17.62
CA GLY A 134 -4.92 -13.66 -18.64
C GLY A 134 -6.28 -14.28 -18.29
N THR A 135 -6.29 -15.36 -17.50
CA THR A 135 -7.48 -16.03 -16.95
C THR A 135 -8.16 -15.19 -15.87
N THR A 136 -7.36 -14.61 -14.96
CA THR A 136 -7.81 -13.56 -14.05
C THR A 136 -7.47 -12.23 -14.69
N ARG A 137 -8.43 -11.31 -14.78
CA ARG A 137 -8.19 -9.95 -15.23
C ARG A 137 -8.70 -9.00 -14.17
N TRP A 138 -7.95 -7.92 -13.96
CA TRP A 138 -8.41 -6.83 -13.12
C TRP A 138 -9.74 -6.30 -13.62
N ASN A 139 -10.72 -6.28 -12.75
CA ASN A 139 -12.04 -5.70 -12.97
C ASN A 139 -12.23 -4.54 -12.00
N PRO A 140 -12.21 -3.29 -12.46
CA PRO A 140 -12.27 -2.11 -11.60
C PRO A 140 -13.55 -2.01 -10.75
N LEU A 141 -14.60 -2.76 -11.12
CA LEU A 141 -15.86 -2.80 -10.38
C LEU A 141 -15.80 -3.72 -9.15
N THR A 142 -14.99 -4.78 -9.20
CA THR A 142 -14.93 -5.81 -8.15
C THR A 142 -13.58 -5.84 -7.45
N ASP A 143 -12.50 -5.63 -8.19
CA ASP A 143 -11.14 -5.67 -7.67
C ASP A 143 -10.77 -4.44 -6.86
N SER A 144 -9.81 -4.63 -5.96
CA SER A 144 -9.47 -3.70 -4.90
C SER A 144 -8.11 -4.02 -4.29
N VAL A 145 -7.67 -3.22 -3.32
CA VAL A 145 -6.51 -3.57 -2.48
C VAL A 145 -6.73 -4.94 -1.84
N THR A 146 -7.95 -5.25 -1.40
CA THR A 146 -8.29 -6.56 -0.81
C THR A 146 -8.01 -7.72 -1.76
N THR A 147 -8.44 -7.64 -3.02
CA THR A 147 -8.20 -8.73 -3.99
C THR A 147 -6.72 -8.82 -4.37
N HIS A 148 -6.02 -7.68 -4.44
CA HIS A 148 -4.58 -7.65 -4.65
C HIS A 148 -3.81 -8.29 -3.48
N LEU A 149 -4.19 -8.01 -2.23
CA LEU A 149 -3.56 -8.59 -1.05
C LEU A 149 -3.73 -10.11 -1.00
N ALA A 150 -4.86 -10.66 -1.45
CA ALA A 150 -5.02 -12.10 -1.60
C ALA A 150 -4.01 -12.68 -2.61
N VAL A 151 -3.78 -12.00 -3.73
CA VAL A 151 -2.74 -12.40 -4.70
C VAL A 151 -1.34 -12.30 -4.09
N VAL A 152 -1.08 -11.29 -3.26
CA VAL A 152 0.19 -11.16 -2.52
C VAL A 152 0.38 -12.35 -1.58
N GLU A 153 -0.62 -12.70 -0.79
CA GLU A 153 -0.56 -13.83 0.14
C GLU A 153 -0.29 -15.16 -0.59
N GLU A 154 -1.06 -15.46 -1.64
CA GLU A 154 -0.81 -16.65 -2.47
C GLU A 154 0.60 -16.65 -3.09
N SER A 155 1.12 -15.46 -3.42
CA SER A 155 2.45 -15.31 -4.00
C SER A 155 3.55 -15.60 -3.00
N LEU A 156 3.39 -15.16 -1.76
CA LEU A 156 4.32 -15.40 -0.66
C LEU A 156 4.32 -16.89 -0.29
N LEU A 157 3.14 -17.48 -0.11
CA LEU A 157 2.97 -18.92 0.16
C LEU A 157 3.63 -19.79 -0.91
N ARG A 158 3.44 -19.46 -2.18
CA ARG A 158 3.95 -20.29 -3.29
C ARG A 158 5.46 -20.23 -3.46
N GLU A 159 6.06 -19.07 -3.25
CA GLU A 159 7.49 -18.89 -3.53
C GLU A 159 8.39 -19.05 -2.32
N VAL A 160 7.92 -18.84 -1.09
CA VAL A 160 8.80 -18.98 0.08
C VAL A 160 8.87 -20.42 0.63
N GLU A 161 7.99 -21.32 0.17
CA GLU A 161 8.04 -22.77 0.43
C GLU A 161 9.27 -23.49 -0.16
#